data_AF-A0A0C9YXN8-F1
#
_entry.id   AF-A0A0C9YXN8-F1
#
_cell.length_a   1.000
_cell.length_b   1.000
_cell.length_c   1.000
_cell.angle_alpha   90.00
_cell.angle_beta   90.00
_cell.angle_gamma   90.00
#
_symmetry.space_group_name_H-M   'P 1'
#
loop_
_entity.id
_entity.type
_entity.pdbx_description
1 polymer ?
#
loop_
_entity_poly.entity_id
_entity_poly.type
_entity_poly.pdbx_seq_one_letter_code
_entity_poly.pdbx_strand_id
1 'polypeptide(L)'
;MEIGDTDGLDFGSDGSLDYSDSDQGTIGLPPPDEDDDGKLDDTPPVAKYGLVAVNQLLNICGQDQAVGHDVGCASKKTIASSSLGKEAQEKRLKVVVNAFHGFAHNRMCQLENHPLYQSGFGNEDLETCKHIFSSSNNTAPLIRHASEFHWKQFLDLHFNQWDADKYLELSRFLYNNYKQALCIIQTHPAELEQFKRSKDPTDNDFESWHREELEYLKRCAGESDATSIATQYVELLEKLNFAEATYGSVTQVPYLTYTPAEFTSTAGLNESTQQGTNAVNAEYASTLQKYQLQLNIVANFEQQHNIIDRWTPLHREYINAHEYTKHHVFIRTVEELEGLVVQRMFELSKANLAKTGYKMRKHISKAISRRSAAIRAALERYNKLAPRQRPPHPKLDYAEVIGYSLLGEFSLLKHSRYEVLEKPWALPDNREMMMKYYKLQRSQEEITRLNMKVAAQGFRDSGSSELASEMESMYAERVRVNDFHHAQLQKIYEMPGYTGCRPIGDQPRVTGDGTGDEDEEDGDDDDDDGKAFHLGDTLDRVPLY
;
A
#
# COMPACT_ATOMS: atom_id res chain seq x y z
N MET A 1 3.66 -0.32 16.11
CA MET A 1 3.31 -1.71 15.72
C MET A 1 3.30 -1.79 14.20
N GLU A 2 3.71 -2.91 13.64
CA GLU A 2 3.56 -3.18 12.21
C GLU A 2 2.56 -4.32 12.03
N ILE A 3 1.83 -4.31 10.93
CA ILE A 3 0.90 -5.39 10.54
C ILE A 3 1.36 -5.88 9.16
N GLY A 4 1.53 -7.19 9.00
CA GLY A 4 2.05 -7.80 7.78
C GLY A 4 1.05 -7.85 6.63
N ASP A 5 1.58 -8.01 5.42
CA ASP A 5 0.85 -8.10 4.14
C ASP A 5 -0.22 -9.20 4.17
N THR A 6 -1.42 -8.87 3.70
CA THR A 6 -2.56 -9.78 3.63
C THR A 6 -2.99 -10.09 2.19
N ASP A 7 -2.33 -9.48 1.21
CA ASP A 7 -2.54 -9.73 -0.21
C ASP A 7 -1.72 -10.98 -0.61
N GLY A 8 -2.24 -12.17 -0.32
CA GLY A 8 -1.57 -13.41 -0.75
C GLY A 8 -2.08 -14.76 -0.24
N LEU A 9 -3.13 -14.83 0.58
CA LEU A 9 -3.75 -16.12 0.91
C LEU A 9 -4.86 -16.45 -0.08
N ASP A 10 -4.46 -16.67 -1.34
CA ASP A 10 -5.30 -17.35 -2.33
C ASP A 10 -5.27 -18.84 -2.01
N PHE A 11 -6.17 -19.29 -1.13
CA PHE A 11 -6.54 -20.70 -1.10
C PHE A 11 -7.37 -20.97 -2.35
N GLY A 12 -6.69 -21.28 -3.45
CA GLY A 12 -7.32 -21.66 -4.70
C GLY A 12 -8.34 -22.76 -4.46
N SER A 13 -9.61 -22.42 -4.60
CA SER A 13 -10.72 -23.37 -4.65
C SER A 13 -10.72 -24.02 -6.03
N ASP A 14 -9.76 -24.90 -6.30
CA ASP A 14 -9.90 -25.85 -7.39
C ASP A 14 -9.20 -27.16 -7.04
N GLY A 15 -10.01 -28.12 -6.63
CA GLY A 15 -9.57 -29.38 -6.06
C GLY A 15 -10.77 -30.22 -5.64
N SER A 16 -11.64 -30.54 -6.59
CA SER A 16 -12.62 -31.62 -6.46
C SER A 16 -11.87 -32.92 -6.20
N LEU A 17 -11.78 -33.34 -4.94
CA LEU A 17 -11.44 -34.70 -4.56
C LEU A 17 -12.58 -35.27 -3.72
N ASP A 18 -13.36 -36.10 -4.42
CA ASP A 18 -14.34 -37.03 -3.91
C ASP A 18 -13.66 -38.03 -2.95
N TYR A 19 -14.11 -38.09 -1.70
CA TYR A 19 -13.84 -39.23 -0.83
C TYR A 19 -15.05 -39.45 0.10
N SER A 20 -15.81 -40.48 -0.26
CA SER A 20 -16.87 -41.13 0.48
C SER A 20 -16.39 -41.81 1.77
N ASP A 21 -17.23 -41.73 2.81
CA ASP A 21 -17.38 -42.64 3.97
C ASP A 21 -16.14 -43.03 4.81
N SER A 22 -16.09 -42.60 6.07
CA SER A 22 -16.52 -43.41 7.23
C SER A 22 -16.00 -42.84 8.57
N ASP A 23 -16.96 -42.38 9.38
CA ASP A 23 -17.15 -42.63 10.82
C ASP A 23 -15.91 -42.89 11.73
N GLN A 24 -15.61 -41.95 12.65
CA GLN A 24 -15.90 -42.06 14.10
C GLN A 24 -15.14 -41.02 14.96
N GLY A 25 -15.90 -40.26 15.77
CA GLY A 25 -15.49 -39.95 17.14
C GLY A 25 -15.04 -38.53 17.52
N THR A 26 -15.78 -37.48 17.17
CA THR A 26 -15.54 -36.13 17.74
C THR A 26 -16.34 -35.94 19.03
N ILE A 27 -15.66 -35.85 20.17
CA ILE A 27 -16.22 -35.31 21.42
C ILE A 27 -16.25 -33.79 21.28
N GLY A 28 -17.46 -33.23 21.17
CA GLY A 28 -17.70 -31.82 20.92
C GLY A 28 -17.47 -30.91 22.12
N LEU A 29 -16.94 -29.72 21.85
CA LEU A 29 -17.25 -28.49 22.58
C LEU A 29 -18.50 -27.86 21.93
N PRO A 30 -19.34 -27.14 22.70
CA PRO A 30 -20.64 -26.69 22.21
C PRO A 30 -20.50 -25.57 21.16
N PRO A 31 -21.44 -25.45 20.21
CA PRO A 31 -21.44 -24.35 19.25
C PRO A 31 -21.78 -23.02 19.96
N PRO A 32 -21.26 -21.88 19.48
CA PRO A 32 -21.70 -20.57 19.95
C PRO A 32 -23.15 -20.36 19.53
N ASP A 33 -23.95 -19.82 20.46
CA ASP A 33 -25.37 -19.52 20.26
C ASP A 33 -25.60 -18.68 18.99
N GLU A 34 -26.22 -19.29 17.98
CA GLU A 34 -26.81 -18.60 16.83
C GLU A 34 -28.19 -18.10 17.24
N ASP A 35 -28.26 -16.88 17.76
CA ASP A 35 -29.48 -16.06 17.83
C ASP A 35 -29.07 -14.58 17.99
N ASP A 36 -28.54 -13.97 16.93
CA ASP A 36 -28.63 -12.52 16.72
C ASP A 36 -28.63 -12.22 15.22
N ASP A 37 -29.77 -11.77 14.73
CA ASP A 37 -30.08 -11.44 13.33
C ASP A 37 -29.41 -10.12 12.89
N GLY A 38 -28.11 -10.00 13.11
CA GLY A 38 -27.28 -8.85 12.75
C GLY A 38 -26.54 -9.08 11.45
N LYS A 39 -27.05 -8.49 10.35
CA LYS A 39 -26.38 -8.22 9.06
C LYS A 39 -24.92 -8.72 8.98
N LEU A 40 -24.69 -9.73 8.15
CA LEU A 40 -23.35 -10.10 7.69
C LEU A 40 -22.64 -8.84 7.18
N ASP A 41 -21.65 -8.37 7.94
CA ASP A 41 -20.74 -7.32 7.54
C ASP A 41 -19.83 -7.88 6.45
N ASP A 42 -19.94 -7.34 5.24
CA ASP A 42 -19.10 -7.62 4.06
C ASP A 42 -17.64 -7.13 4.25
N THR A 43 -17.10 -7.19 5.47
CA THR A 43 -15.67 -6.96 5.71
C THR A 43 -14.87 -8.22 5.35
N PRO A 44 -13.90 -8.13 4.42
CA PRO A 44 -13.03 -9.26 4.10
C PRO A 44 -12.39 -9.84 5.38
N PRO A 45 -12.27 -11.18 5.52
CA PRO A 45 -11.73 -11.83 6.73
C PRO A 45 -10.38 -11.26 7.20
N VAL A 46 -9.62 -10.78 6.23
CA VAL A 46 -8.32 -10.11 6.34
C VAL A 46 -8.35 -8.81 7.17
N ALA A 47 -9.40 -7.99 7.04
CA ALA A 47 -9.49 -6.71 7.76
C ALA A 47 -9.72 -6.90 9.26
N LYS A 48 -10.34 -8.03 9.65
CA LYS A 48 -10.69 -8.35 11.04
C LYS A 48 -9.44 -8.53 11.91
N TYR A 49 -8.42 -9.23 11.41
CA TYR A 49 -7.16 -9.41 12.15
C TYR A 49 -6.43 -8.08 12.38
N GLY A 50 -6.40 -7.21 11.37
CA GLY A 50 -5.83 -5.87 11.50
C GLY A 50 -6.54 -5.03 12.57
N LEU A 51 -7.88 -5.09 12.63
CA LEU A 51 -8.66 -4.39 13.66
C LEU A 51 -8.42 -4.97 15.06
N VAL A 52 -8.31 -6.30 15.20
CA VAL A 52 -7.99 -6.93 16.48
C VAL A 52 -6.61 -6.53 16.98
N ALA A 53 -5.61 -6.50 16.10
CA ALA A 53 -4.26 -6.03 16.40
C ALA A 53 -4.26 -4.57 16.87
N VAL A 54 -5.01 -3.69 16.18
CA VAL A 54 -5.19 -2.30 16.57
C VAL A 54 -5.87 -2.18 17.93
N ASN A 55 -6.93 -2.96 18.19
CA ASN A 55 -7.61 -2.95 19.49
C ASN A 55 -6.66 -3.36 20.62
N GLN A 56 -5.88 -4.42 20.43
CA GLN A 56 -4.88 -4.83 21.43
C GLN A 56 -3.81 -3.75 21.65
N LEU A 57 -3.31 -3.14 20.58
CA LEU A 57 -2.34 -2.04 20.68
C LEU A 57 -2.90 -0.87 21.50
N LEU A 58 -4.14 -0.46 21.22
CA LEU A 58 -4.80 0.63 21.95
C LEU A 58 -4.99 0.28 23.42
N ASN A 59 -5.33 -0.98 23.74
CA ASN A 59 -5.54 -1.44 25.11
C ASN A 59 -4.24 -1.54 25.92
N ILE A 60 -3.16 -2.05 25.31
CA ILE A 60 -1.90 -2.31 26.01
C ILE A 60 -1.01 -1.06 26.04
N CYS A 61 -0.81 -0.41 24.89
CA CYS A 61 0.15 0.67 24.74
C CYS A 61 -0.48 2.06 24.91
N GLY A 62 -1.81 2.17 24.82
CA GLY A 62 -2.53 3.40 25.14
C GLY A 62 -2.43 4.48 24.06
N GLN A 63 -2.10 5.70 24.46
CA GLN A 63 -2.13 6.89 23.60
C GLN A 63 -0.87 7.02 22.72
N ASP A 64 -0.99 7.82 21.65
CA ASP A 64 0.11 8.23 20.77
C ASP A 64 0.84 7.05 20.09
N GLN A 65 0.10 5.99 19.81
CA GLN A 65 0.62 4.82 19.13
C GLN A 65 0.54 4.95 17.61
N ALA A 66 1.39 4.20 16.93
CA ALA A 66 1.45 4.17 15.48
C ALA A 66 1.41 2.75 14.91
N VAL A 67 0.74 2.60 13.77
CA VAL A 67 0.63 1.34 13.02
C VAL A 67 1.15 1.53 11.60
N GLY A 68 2.15 0.73 11.22
CA GLY A 68 2.59 0.57 9.83
C GLY A 68 1.85 -0.59 9.16
N HIS A 69 1.27 -0.34 7.98
CA HIS A 69 0.57 -1.37 7.21
C HIS A 69 0.66 -1.11 5.71
N ASP A 70 0.81 -2.17 4.89
CA ASP A 70 0.97 -2.06 3.43
C ASP A 70 -0.21 -1.36 2.74
N VAL A 71 -1.41 -1.60 3.27
CA VAL A 71 -2.65 -0.93 2.86
C VAL A 71 -3.11 0.11 3.88
N GLY A 72 -2.17 0.75 4.58
CA GLY A 72 -2.44 1.71 5.66
C GLY A 72 -3.45 2.82 5.29
N CYS A 73 -3.46 3.27 4.03
CA CYS A 73 -4.45 4.25 3.56
C CYS A 73 -5.90 3.71 3.53
N ALA A 74 -6.09 2.44 3.21
CA ALA A 74 -7.38 1.75 3.29
C ALA A 74 -7.70 1.41 4.75
N SER A 75 -6.74 0.86 5.49
CA SER A 75 -6.91 0.50 6.91
C SER A 75 -7.29 1.69 7.77
N LYS A 76 -6.76 2.89 7.49
CA LYS A 76 -7.15 4.12 8.17
C LYS A 76 -8.64 4.43 8.02
N LYS A 77 -9.21 4.22 6.82
CA LYS A 77 -10.65 4.36 6.59
C LYS A 77 -11.42 3.28 7.33
N THR A 78 -10.98 2.02 7.23
CA THR A 78 -11.62 0.89 7.91
C THR A 78 -11.66 1.07 9.44
N ILE A 79 -10.56 1.50 10.05
CA ILE A 79 -10.50 1.77 11.50
C ILE A 79 -11.47 2.89 11.85
N ALA A 80 -11.46 4.00 11.10
CA ALA A 80 -12.35 5.13 11.34
C ALA A 80 -13.84 4.76 11.23
N SER A 81 -14.20 3.84 10.31
CA SER A 81 -15.57 3.36 10.14
C SER A 81 -15.96 2.22 11.09
N SER A 82 -15.02 1.68 11.86
CA SER A 82 -15.25 0.57 12.79
C SER A 82 -15.69 1.05 14.18
N SER A 83 -16.07 0.11 15.05
CA SER A 83 -16.31 0.37 16.47
C SER A 83 -15.10 0.98 17.20
N LEU A 84 -13.88 0.79 16.68
CA LEU A 84 -12.65 1.37 17.23
C LEU A 84 -12.42 2.82 16.82
N GLY A 85 -13.19 3.38 15.88
CA GLY A 85 -12.90 4.69 15.28
C GLY A 85 -12.81 5.82 16.31
N LYS A 86 -13.76 5.85 17.26
CA LYS A 86 -13.78 6.85 18.33
C LYS A 86 -12.58 6.69 19.28
N GLU A 87 -12.31 5.47 19.73
CA GLU A 87 -11.20 5.19 20.63
C GLU A 87 -9.84 5.47 19.97
N ALA A 88 -9.67 5.06 18.71
CA ALA A 88 -8.48 5.33 17.92
C ALA A 88 -8.23 6.84 17.76
N GLN A 89 -9.30 7.63 17.57
CA GLN A 89 -9.21 9.09 17.51
C GLN A 89 -8.84 9.69 18.87
N GLU A 90 -9.51 9.27 19.95
CA GLU A 90 -9.24 9.74 21.32
C GLU A 90 -7.80 9.44 21.76
N LYS A 91 -7.31 8.25 21.42
CA LYS A 91 -5.94 7.80 21.69
C LYS A 91 -4.91 8.31 20.66
N ARG A 92 -5.33 9.11 19.67
CA ARG A 92 -4.46 9.71 18.63
C ARG A 92 -3.64 8.67 17.86
N LEU A 93 -4.26 7.54 17.50
CA LEU A 93 -3.64 6.49 16.70
C LEU A 93 -3.19 7.03 15.33
N LYS A 94 -1.91 6.89 15.01
CA LYS A 94 -1.39 7.16 13.67
C LYS A 94 -1.37 5.88 12.85
N VAL A 95 -1.88 5.93 11.63
CA VAL A 95 -1.79 4.83 10.66
C VAL A 95 -0.97 5.33 9.47
N VAL A 96 0.11 4.64 9.19
CA VAL A 96 1.05 4.96 8.11
C VAL A 96 1.23 3.78 7.18
N VAL A 97 1.65 4.08 5.95
CA VAL A 97 2.06 3.06 4.99
C VAL A 97 3.56 2.86 5.16
N ASN A 98 4.03 1.61 5.13
CA ASN A 98 5.48 1.38 5.18
C ASN A 98 6.21 2.11 4.04
N ALA A 99 7.49 2.41 4.21
CA ALA A 99 8.24 3.22 3.27
C ALA A 99 8.25 2.60 1.87
N PHE A 100 8.41 1.28 1.79
CA PHE A 100 8.55 0.58 0.52
C PHE A 100 7.28 0.55 -0.32
N HIS A 101 6.13 0.21 0.29
CA HIS A 101 4.86 0.26 -0.44
C HIS A 101 4.42 1.71 -0.59
N GLY A 102 4.71 2.57 0.39
CA GLY A 102 4.45 4.00 0.36
C GLY A 102 4.90 4.63 -0.94
N PHE A 103 6.13 4.36 -1.39
CA PHE A 103 6.63 4.88 -2.68
C PHE A 103 5.89 4.37 -3.92
N ALA A 104 5.24 3.21 -3.85
CA ALA A 104 4.43 2.63 -4.92
C ALA A 104 2.97 3.15 -4.93
N HIS A 105 2.51 3.77 -3.83
CA HIS A 105 1.20 4.43 -3.78
C HIS A 105 1.18 5.73 -4.60
N ASN A 106 -0.01 6.27 -4.85
CA ASN A 106 -0.14 7.59 -5.48
C ASN A 106 0.51 8.69 -4.60
N ARG A 107 0.89 9.81 -5.21
CA ARG A 107 1.60 10.89 -4.50
C ARG A 107 0.81 11.46 -3.33
N MET A 108 -0.51 11.57 -3.45
CA MET A 108 -1.35 12.07 -2.35
C MET A 108 -1.25 11.18 -1.12
N CYS A 109 -1.34 9.86 -1.30
CA CYS A 109 -1.19 8.87 -0.25
C CYS A 109 0.22 8.92 0.38
N GLN A 110 1.26 9.14 -0.43
CA GLN A 110 2.63 9.30 0.07
C GLN A 110 2.76 10.50 1.01
N LEU A 111 2.31 11.68 0.56
CA LEU A 111 2.36 12.89 1.37
C LEU A 111 1.60 12.71 2.68
N GLU A 112 0.45 12.04 2.63
CA GLU A 112 -0.39 11.87 3.81
C GLU A 112 0.06 10.77 4.76
N ASN A 113 0.62 9.66 4.28
CA ASN A 113 0.78 8.45 5.08
C ASN A 113 2.19 7.85 5.08
N HIS A 114 3.17 8.40 4.33
CA HIS A 114 4.53 7.87 4.31
C HIS A 114 5.32 8.33 5.56
N PRO A 115 6.09 7.45 6.24
CA PRO A 115 6.80 7.74 7.49
C PRO A 115 7.75 8.95 7.39
N LEU A 116 8.41 9.16 6.24
CA LEU A 116 9.21 10.37 5.98
C LEU A 116 8.48 11.68 6.34
N TYR A 117 7.21 11.82 5.97
CA TYR A 117 6.43 13.05 6.21
C TYR A 117 5.71 13.05 7.56
N GLN A 118 5.82 11.95 8.34
CA GLN A 118 5.13 11.77 9.61
C GLN A 118 6.12 11.83 10.77
N SER A 119 5.81 12.65 11.78
CA SER A 119 6.64 12.74 12.98
C SER A 119 6.52 11.51 13.86
N GLY A 120 7.65 11.13 14.47
CA GLY A 120 7.74 10.07 15.48
C GLY A 120 8.16 8.70 14.94
N PHE A 121 8.46 8.58 13.65
CA PHE A 121 8.91 7.32 13.05
C PHE A 121 10.44 7.22 12.92
N GLY A 122 11.16 8.34 13.07
CA GLY A 122 12.59 8.35 12.77
C GLY A 122 12.85 7.92 11.32
N ASN A 123 13.90 7.12 11.12
CA ASN A 123 14.27 6.59 9.81
C ASN A 123 13.68 5.20 9.53
N GLU A 124 12.67 4.77 10.31
CA GLU A 124 12.05 3.46 10.17
C GLU A 124 11.34 3.29 8.82
N ASP A 125 11.57 2.14 8.18
CA ASP A 125 10.89 1.77 6.93
C ASP A 125 9.56 1.03 7.17
N LEU A 126 9.35 0.49 8.37
CA LEU A 126 8.19 -0.28 8.79
C LEU A 126 7.99 -1.57 7.97
N GLU A 127 9.07 -2.24 7.58
CA GLU A 127 9.04 -3.53 6.85
C GLU A 127 9.33 -4.77 7.73
N THR A 128 9.62 -4.59 9.03
CA THR A 128 9.95 -5.68 9.96
C THR A 128 8.98 -6.86 9.89
N CYS A 129 7.67 -6.63 9.95
CA CYS A 129 6.67 -7.70 9.87
C CYS A 129 6.76 -8.47 8.56
N LYS A 130 6.99 -7.78 7.44
CA LYS A 130 7.15 -8.42 6.13
C LYS A 130 8.40 -9.30 6.09
N HIS A 131 9.50 -8.85 6.70
CA HIS A 131 10.71 -9.66 6.82
C HIS A 131 10.50 -10.91 7.67
N ILE A 132 9.82 -10.77 8.82
CA ILE A 132 9.46 -11.88 9.71
C ILE A 132 8.64 -12.94 8.96
N PHE A 133 7.51 -12.53 8.37
CA PHE A 133 6.64 -13.48 7.67
C PHE A 133 7.28 -14.03 6.40
N SER A 134 8.07 -13.24 5.67
CA SER A 134 8.81 -13.73 4.51
C SER A 134 9.82 -14.81 4.89
N SER A 135 10.49 -14.69 6.04
CA SER A 135 11.43 -15.70 6.54
C SER A 135 10.72 -17.01 6.88
N SER A 136 9.50 -16.92 7.42
CA SER A 136 8.70 -18.09 7.80
C SER A 136 8.33 -19.01 6.64
N ASN A 137 8.37 -18.51 5.39
CA ASN A 137 8.17 -19.31 4.19
C ASN A 137 9.19 -20.46 4.07
N ASN A 138 10.36 -20.35 4.70
CA ASN A 138 11.36 -21.43 4.75
C ASN A 138 10.83 -22.68 5.46
N THR A 139 9.80 -22.54 6.30
CA THR A 139 9.14 -23.68 6.97
C THR A 139 8.11 -24.37 6.09
N ALA A 140 7.68 -23.75 4.98
CA ALA A 140 6.60 -24.27 4.12
C ALA A 140 6.82 -25.72 3.65
N PRO A 141 8.03 -26.15 3.22
CA PRO A 141 8.28 -27.54 2.83
C PRO A 141 8.12 -28.54 3.99
N LEU A 142 8.44 -28.11 5.22
CA LEU A 142 8.40 -28.95 6.42
C LEU A 142 6.97 -29.12 6.93
N ILE A 143 6.17 -28.06 6.85
CA ILE A 143 4.84 -28.02 7.45
C ILE A 143 3.71 -28.49 6.53
N ARG A 144 3.92 -28.51 5.19
CA ARG A 144 2.87 -28.81 4.19
C ARG A 144 2.16 -30.15 4.42
N HIS A 145 2.89 -31.15 4.90
CA HIS A 145 2.37 -32.49 5.15
C HIS A 145 2.55 -32.92 6.62
N ALA A 146 2.85 -31.96 7.49
CA ALA A 146 3.04 -32.21 8.91
C ALA A 146 1.69 -32.40 9.62
N SER A 147 1.68 -33.20 10.68
CA SER A 147 0.55 -33.17 11.62
C SER A 147 0.50 -31.81 12.33
N GLU A 148 -0.66 -31.46 12.91
CA GLU A 148 -0.83 -30.18 13.62
C GLU A 148 0.25 -29.94 14.68
N PHE A 149 0.64 -30.97 15.42
CA PHE A 149 1.71 -30.89 16.41
C PHE A 149 3.04 -30.47 15.79
N HIS A 150 3.46 -31.13 14.70
CA HIS A 150 4.72 -30.83 14.03
C HIS A 150 4.66 -29.50 13.28
N TRP A 151 3.49 -29.13 12.74
CA TRP A 151 3.26 -27.80 12.15
C TRP A 151 3.55 -26.69 13.17
N LYS A 152 3.00 -26.80 14.38
CA LYS A 152 3.28 -25.86 15.49
C LYS A 152 4.75 -25.89 15.89
N GLN A 153 5.32 -27.09 16.03
CA GLN A 153 6.72 -27.27 16.43
C GLN A 153 7.71 -26.62 15.46
N PHE A 154 7.53 -26.79 14.14
CA PHE A 154 8.43 -26.19 13.16
C PHE A 154 8.33 -24.67 13.11
N LEU A 155 7.13 -24.11 13.29
CA LEU A 155 6.95 -22.66 13.40
C LEU A 155 7.61 -22.11 14.66
N ASP A 156 7.43 -22.77 15.81
CA ASP A 156 8.06 -22.38 17.07
C ASP A 156 9.59 -22.41 16.97
N LEU A 157 10.16 -23.50 16.45
CA LEU A 157 11.60 -23.63 16.22
C LEU A 157 12.13 -22.55 15.28
N HIS A 158 11.41 -22.25 14.21
CA HIS A 158 11.80 -21.19 13.26
C HIS A 158 11.86 -19.83 13.93
N PHE A 159 10.81 -19.43 14.67
CA PHE A 159 10.79 -18.12 15.32
C PHE A 159 11.76 -18.02 16.50
N ASN A 160 12.01 -19.12 17.23
CA ASN A 160 13.04 -19.17 18.26
C ASN A 160 14.44 -18.97 17.66
N GLN A 161 14.76 -19.64 16.56
CA GLN A 161 16.04 -19.44 15.86
C GLN A 161 16.14 -18.03 15.29
N TRP A 162 15.07 -17.54 14.65
CA TRP A 162 15.02 -16.19 14.10
C TRP A 162 15.26 -15.12 15.17
N ASP A 163 14.68 -15.25 16.35
CA ASP A 163 14.89 -14.32 17.47
C ASP A 163 16.36 -14.34 17.95
N ALA A 164 16.96 -15.53 18.07
CA ALA A 164 18.37 -15.68 18.42
C ALA A 164 19.30 -15.02 17.38
N ASP A 165 19.02 -15.21 16.08
CA ASP A 165 19.78 -14.61 14.99
C ASP A 165 19.64 -13.08 15.00
N LYS A 166 18.42 -12.56 15.24
CA LYS A 166 18.20 -11.11 15.34
C LYS A 166 18.80 -10.48 16.58
N TYR A 167 18.84 -11.21 17.69
CA TYR A 167 19.57 -10.78 18.87
C TYR A 167 21.07 -10.62 18.56
N LEU A 168 21.66 -11.59 17.86
CA LEU A 168 23.06 -11.54 17.44
C LEU A 168 23.34 -10.35 16.50
N GLU A 169 22.43 -10.06 15.57
CA GLU A 169 22.54 -8.96 14.61
C GLU A 169 22.23 -7.57 15.19
N LEU A 170 21.58 -7.50 16.36
CA LEU A 170 20.99 -6.27 16.90
C LEU A 170 22.00 -5.13 17.06
N SER A 171 23.19 -5.43 17.59
CA SER A 171 24.24 -4.41 17.83
C SER A 171 24.74 -3.79 16.51
N ARG A 172 24.95 -4.62 15.48
CA ARG A 172 25.34 -4.19 14.14
C ARG A 172 24.22 -3.37 13.48
N PHE A 173 22.97 -3.80 13.63
CA PHE A 173 21.80 -3.06 13.13
C PHE A 173 21.72 -1.66 13.75
N LEU A 174 21.82 -1.56 15.09
CA LEU A 174 21.80 -0.28 15.80
C LEU A 174 22.97 0.62 15.37
N TYR A 175 24.19 0.08 15.27
CA TYR A 175 25.37 0.82 14.83
C TYR A 175 25.21 1.40 13.41
N ASN A 176 24.72 0.60 12.47
CA ASN A 176 24.52 1.03 11.09
C ASN A 176 23.47 2.15 10.99
N ASN A 177 22.33 2.00 11.68
CA ASN A 177 21.30 3.03 11.71
C ASN A 177 21.80 4.32 12.36
N TYR A 178 22.61 4.22 13.42
CA TYR A 178 23.22 5.37 14.08
C TYR A 178 24.18 6.12 13.15
N LYS A 179 25.07 5.38 12.48
CA LYS A 179 26.01 5.93 11.50
C LYS A 179 25.28 6.63 10.35
N GLN A 180 24.21 6.03 9.84
CA GLN A 180 23.40 6.62 8.79
C GLN A 180 22.73 7.92 9.25
N ALA A 181 22.08 7.92 10.41
CA ALA A 181 21.42 9.12 10.94
C ALA A 181 22.42 10.26 11.17
N LEU A 182 23.60 9.96 11.72
CA LEU A 182 24.68 10.94 11.87
C LEU A 182 25.19 11.47 10.53
N CYS A 183 25.36 10.61 9.53
CA CYS A 183 25.79 11.04 8.20
C CYS A 183 24.81 12.07 7.61
N ILE A 184 23.51 11.80 7.67
CA ILE A 184 22.46 12.71 7.21
C ILE A 184 22.49 14.03 7.99
N ILE A 185 22.63 13.97 9.32
CA ILE A 185 22.73 15.17 10.18
C ILE A 185 23.97 16.00 9.87
N GLN A 186 25.06 15.39 9.40
CA GLN A 186 26.30 16.10 9.05
C GLN A 186 26.25 16.71 7.64
N THR A 187 25.63 16.04 6.67
CA THR A 187 25.66 16.45 5.25
C THR A 187 24.51 17.38 4.88
N HIS A 188 23.28 17.02 5.22
CA HIS A 188 22.08 17.72 4.73
C HIS A 188 21.97 19.18 5.19
N PRO A 189 22.37 19.58 6.42
CA PRO A 189 22.30 21.00 6.79
C PRO A 189 23.13 21.91 5.88
N ALA A 190 24.32 21.49 5.46
CA ALA A 190 25.17 22.31 4.59
C ALA A 190 24.53 22.52 3.21
N GLU A 191 23.96 21.46 2.65
CA GLU A 191 23.26 21.49 1.36
C GLU A 191 21.98 22.33 1.42
N LEU A 192 21.20 22.18 2.50
CA LEU A 192 20.00 22.98 2.74
C LEU A 192 20.37 24.46 2.89
N GLU A 193 21.37 24.81 3.69
CA GLU A 193 21.81 26.20 3.88
C GLU A 193 22.40 26.82 2.61
N GLN A 194 23.07 26.02 1.77
CA GLN A 194 23.51 26.49 0.45
C GLN A 194 22.31 26.80 -0.44
N PHE A 195 21.31 25.91 -0.45
CA PHE A 195 20.10 26.11 -1.23
C PHE A 195 19.29 27.32 -0.76
N LYS A 196 19.10 27.46 0.56
CA LYS A 196 18.46 28.62 1.21
C LYS A 196 19.14 29.93 0.80
N ARG A 197 20.47 30.00 0.81
CA ARG A 197 21.20 31.19 0.34
C ARG A 197 21.01 31.49 -1.15
N SER A 198 20.82 30.47 -1.97
CA SER A 198 20.72 30.62 -3.43
C SER A 198 19.32 31.04 -3.93
N LYS A 199 18.27 30.55 -3.28
CA LYS A 199 16.87 30.74 -3.71
C LYS A 199 15.98 31.45 -2.67
N ASP A 200 16.53 31.77 -1.50
CA ASP A 200 15.86 32.38 -0.34
C ASP A 200 14.65 31.65 0.30
N PRO A 201 14.52 30.29 0.26
CA PRO A 201 13.50 29.60 1.05
C PRO A 201 13.88 29.49 2.54
N THR A 202 12.87 29.29 3.37
CA THR A 202 12.95 29.01 4.79
C THR A 202 12.48 27.58 5.11
N ASP A 203 12.70 27.10 6.33
CA ASP A 203 12.19 25.77 6.74
C ASP A 203 10.65 25.71 6.70
N ASN A 204 9.98 26.83 6.98
CA ASN A 204 8.53 26.96 6.85
C ASN A 204 8.05 26.80 5.39
N ASP A 205 8.90 27.12 4.42
CA ASP A 205 8.58 26.95 3.00
C ASP A 205 8.58 25.47 2.62
N PHE A 206 9.51 24.65 3.13
CA PHE A 206 9.46 23.21 2.89
C PHE A 206 8.17 22.58 3.42
N GLU A 207 7.70 23.02 4.59
CA GLU A 207 6.44 22.56 5.17
C GLU A 207 5.21 23.09 4.43
N SER A 208 5.23 24.35 3.98
CA SER A 208 4.13 24.92 3.19
C SER A 208 4.00 24.18 1.87
N TRP A 209 5.11 23.93 1.18
CA TRP A 209 5.16 23.18 -0.07
C TRP A 209 4.56 21.77 0.06
N HIS A 210 4.87 21.07 1.15
CA HIS A 210 4.26 19.78 1.44
C HIS A 210 2.73 19.87 1.61
N ARG A 211 2.26 20.86 2.38
CA ARG A 211 0.81 21.08 2.60
C ARG A 211 0.10 21.50 1.32
N GLU A 212 0.68 22.43 0.57
CA GLU A 212 0.14 22.94 -0.70
C GLU A 212 0.05 21.83 -1.76
N GLU A 213 1.07 20.98 -1.88
CA GLU A 213 1.03 19.82 -2.78
C GLU A 213 -0.08 18.84 -2.38
N LEU A 214 -0.22 18.55 -1.08
CA LEU A 214 -1.27 17.65 -0.58
C LEU A 214 -2.67 18.23 -0.79
N GLU A 215 -2.86 19.51 -0.50
CA GLU A 215 -4.13 20.21 -0.69
C GLU A 215 -4.51 20.30 -2.16
N TYR A 216 -3.55 20.61 -3.04
CA TYR A 216 -3.74 20.58 -4.48
C TYR A 216 -4.23 19.21 -4.95
N LEU A 217 -3.54 18.13 -4.56
CA LEU A 217 -3.92 16.78 -4.96
C LEU A 217 -5.29 16.37 -4.38
N LYS A 218 -5.58 16.74 -3.13
CA LYS A 218 -6.89 16.50 -2.50
C LYS A 218 -8.01 17.26 -3.21
N ARG A 219 -7.78 18.50 -3.62
CA ARG A 219 -8.75 19.30 -4.38
C ARG A 219 -9.01 18.70 -5.76
N CYS A 220 -7.96 18.30 -6.48
CA CYS A 220 -8.11 17.56 -7.75
C CYS A 220 -8.93 16.27 -7.58
N ALA A 221 -8.86 15.61 -6.42
CA ALA A 221 -9.66 14.42 -6.13
C ALA A 221 -11.08 14.75 -5.61
N GLY A 222 -11.24 15.76 -4.77
CA GLY A 222 -12.48 16.07 -4.02
C GLY A 222 -13.42 17.07 -4.69
N GLU A 223 -12.93 17.95 -5.57
CA GLU A 223 -13.79 18.78 -6.43
C GLU A 223 -14.57 17.93 -7.44
N SER A 224 -14.32 16.62 -7.51
CA SER A 224 -15.12 15.63 -8.22
C SER A 224 -16.50 15.37 -7.57
N ASP A 225 -16.69 15.64 -6.27
CA ASP A 225 -17.93 15.32 -5.55
C ASP A 225 -18.79 16.55 -5.20
N ALA A 226 -18.21 17.75 -5.11
CA ALA A 226 -18.94 18.99 -4.84
C ALA A 226 -19.57 19.57 -6.12
N THR A 227 -20.45 18.78 -6.73
CA THR A 227 -21.23 19.19 -7.90
C THR A 227 -22.23 20.24 -7.43
N SER A 228 -22.16 21.47 -7.97
CA SER A 228 -23.15 22.53 -7.72
C SER A 228 -24.57 21.96 -7.83
N ILE A 229 -25.49 22.31 -6.92
CA ILE A 229 -26.90 21.88 -6.94
C ILE A 229 -27.50 22.07 -8.35
N ALA A 230 -27.12 23.14 -9.05
CA ALA A 230 -27.54 23.42 -10.41
C ALA A 230 -27.05 22.39 -11.44
N THR A 231 -25.83 21.87 -11.31
CA THR A 231 -25.27 20.82 -12.18
C THR A 231 -25.95 19.47 -11.93
N GLN A 232 -26.15 19.11 -10.66
CA GLN A 232 -26.90 17.90 -10.29
C GLN A 232 -28.33 17.96 -10.84
N TYR A 233 -28.96 19.13 -10.76
CA TYR A 233 -30.31 19.32 -11.27
C TYR A 233 -30.40 19.20 -12.80
N VAL A 234 -29.46 19.79 -13.55
CA VAL A 234 -29.41 19.64 -15.02
C VAL A 234 -29.22 18.17 -15.43
N GLU A 235 -28.36 17.41 -14.75
CA GLU A 235 -28.20 15.97 -15.02
C GLU A 235 -29.47 15.15 -14.77
N LEU A 236 -30.20 15.46 -13.70
CA LEU A 236 -31.48 14.82 -13.39
C LEU A 236 -32.54 15.15 -14.45
N LEU A 237 -32.59 16.39 -14.94
CA LEU A 237 -33.48 16.80 -16.01
C LEU A 237 -33.13 16.15 -17.36
N GLU A 238 -31.84 15.98 -17.68
CA GLU A 238 -31.41 15.26 -18.88
C GLU A 238 -31.80 13.78 -18.83
N LYS A 239 -31.65 13.12 -17.67
CA LYS A 239 -32.10 11.73 -17.46
C LYS A 239 -33.61 11.60 -17.59
N LEU A 240 -34.36 12.57 -17.06
CA LEU A 240 -35.82 12.62 -17.21
C LEU A 240 -36.22 12.77 -18.69
N ASN A 241 -35.63 13.72 -19.40
CA ASN A 241 -35.89 13.94 -20.83
C ASN A 241 -35.55 12.70 -21.67
N PHE A 242 -34.46 12.00 -21.35
CA PHE A 242 -34.10 10.76 -22.02
C PHE A 242 -35.11 9.64 -21.75
N ALA A 243 -35.54 9.48 -20.49
CA ALA A 243 -36.55 8.49 -20.12
C ALA A 243 -37.91 8.79 -20.76
N GLU A 244 -38.29 10.07 -20.85
CA GLU A 244 -39.50 10.53 -21.54
C GLU A 244 -39.44 10.24 -23.04
N ALA A 245 -38.32 10.56 -23.71
CA ALA A 245 -38.12 10.27 -25.12
C ALA A 245 -38.12 8.76 -25.41
N THR A 246 -37.51 7.96 -24.53
CA THR A 246 -37.50 6.50 -24.64
C THR A 246 -38.90 5.93 -24.51
N TYR A 247 -39.65 6.34 -23.48
CA TYR A 247 -41.05 5.95 -23.33
C TYR A 247 -41.91 6.39 -24.52
N GLY A 248 -41.74 7.64 -24.97
CA GLY A 248 -42.38 8.18 -26.17
C GLY A 248 -42.13 7.34 -27.42
N SER A 249 -40.89 6.88 -27.63
CA SER A 249 -40.54 6.03 -28.77
C SER A 249 -41.24 4.67 -28.75
N VAL A 250 -41.41 4.07 -27.57
CA VAL A 250 -42.14 2.79 -27.40
C VAL A 250 -43.66 2.99 -27.52
N THR A 251 -44.18 4.16 -27.18
CA THR A 251 -45.62 4.49 -27.35
C THR A 251 -46.03 4.82 -28.78
N GLN A 252 -45.07 5.16 -29.66
CA GLN A 252 -45.33 5.45 -31.08
C GLN A 252 -45.43 4.18 -31.96
N VAL A 253 -45.21 2.99 -31.39
CA VAL A 253 -45.37 1.72 -32.12
C VAL A 253 -46.86 1.51 -32.44
N PRO A 254 -47.23 1.11 -33.67
CA PRO A 254 -48.63 1.05 -34.10
C PRO A 254 -49.46 0.14 -33.18
N TYR A 255 -50.70 0.55 -32.94
CA TYR A 255 -51.77 -0.26 -32.36
C TYR A 255 -51.66 -1.70 -32.89
N LEU A 256 -51.53 -2.70 -32.00
CA LEU A 256 -51.37 -4.12 -32.37
C LEU A 256 -52.52 -4.53 -33.31
N THR A 257 -52.27 -4.48 -34.62
CA THR A 257 -53.21 -4.93 -35.66
C THR A 257 -52.96 -6.40 -35.90
N TYR A 258 -53.76 -7.23 -35.27
CA TYR A 258 -53.71 -8.66 -35.49
C TYR A 258 -54.32 -9.02 -36.85
N THR A 259 -53.67 -9.93 -37.57
CA THR A 259 -54.23 -10.49 -38.81
C THR A 259 -55.00 -11.79 -38.52
N PRO A 260 -56.00 -12.18 -39.32
CA PRO A 260 -56.76 -13.42 -39.10
C PRO A 260 -55.89 -14.69 -39.06
N ALA A 261 -54.69 -14.68 -39.67
CA ALA A 261 -53.73 -15.78 -39.66
C ALA A 261 -53.01 -15.97 -38.31
N GLU A 262 -53.10 -14.98 -37.42
CA GLU A 262 -52.45 -15.00 -36.11
C GLU A 262 -53.33 -15.61 -35.01
N PHE A 263 -54.59 -15.94 -35.33
CA PHE A 263 -55.52 -16.58 -34.42
C PHE A 263 -55.55 -18.10 -34.63
N THR A 264 -55.60 -18.84 -33.53
CA THR A 264 -55.81 -20.29 -33.52
C THR A 264 -57.26 -20.63 -33.84
N SER A 265 -57.53 -21.88 -34.21
CA SER A 265 -58.90 -22.39 -34.44
C SER A 265 -59.81 -22.30 -33.21
N THR A 266 -59.27 -22.00 -32.03
CA THR A 266 -59.98 -21.80 -30.76
C THR A 266 -60.12 -20.32 -30.37
N ALA A 267 -59.91 -19.38 -31.31
CA ALA A 267 -60.06 -17.93 -31.15
C ALA A 267 -59.04 -17.24 -30.21
N GLY A 268 -57.92 -17.88 -29.85
CA GLY A 268 -56.79 -17.26 -29.15
C GLY A 268 -55.65 -16.87 -30.11
N LEU A 269 -54.69 -16.04 -29.69
CA LEU A 269 -53.48 -15.79 -30.48
C LEU A 269 -52.61 -17.05 -30.54
N ASN A 270 -51.89 -17.25 -31.64
CA ASN A 270 -50.87 -18.29 -31.71
C ASN A 270 -49.71 -17.98 -30.72
N GLU A 271 -48.97 -19.01 -30.32
CA GLU A 271 -47.95 -18.89 -29.27
C GLU A 271 -46.85 -17.86 -29.59
N SER A 272 -46.42 -17.78 -30.85
CA SER A 272 -45.42 -16.82 -31.32
C SER A 272 -45.92 -15.36 -31.24
N THR A 273 -47.17 -15.11 -31.68
CA THR A 273 -47.80 -13.80 -31.63
C THR A 273 -48.12 -13.38 -30.19
N GLN A 274 -48.52 -14.31 -29.33
CA GLN A 274 -48.75 -14.07 -27.90
C GLN A 274 -47.44 -13.70 -27.19
N GLN A 275 -46.34 -14.42 -27.46
CA GLN A 275 -45.02 -14.11 -26.92
C GLN A 275 -44.51 -12.74 -27.39
N GLY A 276 -44.65 -12.42 -28.68
CA GLY A 276 -44.30 -11.10 -29.22
C GLY A 276 -45.11 -9.97 -28.58
N THR A 277 -46.41 -10.17 -28.39
CA THR A 277 -47.30 -9.20 -27.71
C THR A 277 -46.92 -8.99 -26.25
N ASN A 278 -46.62 -10.07 -25.53
CA ASN A 278 -46.20 -9.99 -24.13
C ASN A 278 -44.85 -9.29 -23.98
N ALA A 279 -43.91 -9.51 -24.91
CA ALA A 279 -42.61 -8.83 -24.92
C ALA A 279 -42.75 -7.32 -25.12
N VAL A 280 -43.57 -6.88 -26.08
CA VAL A 280 -43.86 -5.45 -26.31
C VAL A 280 -44.55 -4.82 -25.09
N ASN A 281 -45.53 -5.50 -24.49
CA ASN A 281 -46.20 -5.01 -23.29
C ASN A 281 -45.26 -4.94 -22.08
N ALA A 282 -44.33 -5.89 -21.93
CA ALA A 282 -43.31 -5.87 -20.88
C ALA A 282 -42.29 -4.74 -21.08
N GLU A 283 -41.89 -4.47 -22.32
CA GLU A 283 -41.02 -3.34 -22.68
C GLU A 283 -41.71 -1.99 -22.39
N TYR A 284 -42.99 -1.86 -22.75
CA TYR A 284 -43.82 -0.71 -22.42
C TYR A 284 -43.92 -0.50 -20.90
N ALA A 285 -44.25 -1.55 -20.14
CA ALA A 285 -44.36 -1.46 -18.68
C ALA A 285 -43.02 -1.08 -18.03
N SER A 286 -41.91 -1.67 -18.49
CA SER A 286 -40.56 -1.39 -18.01
C SER A 286 -40.12 0.04 -18.29
N THR A 287 -40.37 0.55 -19.50
CA THR A 287 -40.01 1.93 -19.88
C THR A 287 -40.86 2.97 -19.16
N LEU A 288 -42.16 2.71 -18.98
CA LEU A 288 -43.05 3.55 -18.16
C LEU A 288 -42.59 3.62 -16.71
N GLN A 289 -42.22 2.48 -16.10
CA GLN A 289 -41.74 2.44 -14.73
C GLN A 289 -40.44 3.25 -14.56
N LYS A 290 -39.51 3.16 -15.52
CA LYS A 290 -38.27 3.95 -15.53
C LYS A 290 -38.56 5.46 -15.64
N TYR A 291 -39.51 5.86 -16.49
CA TYR A 291 -39.91 7.26 -16.62
C TYR A 291 -40.54 7.79 -15.32
N GLN A 292 -41.46 7.04 -14.72
CA GLN A 292 -42.08 7.40 -13.44
C GLN A 292 -41.06 7.51 -12.29
N LEU A 293 -40.08 6.60 -12.24
CA LEU A 293 -38.99 6.67 -11.27
C LEU A 293 -38.20 7.97 -11.42
N GLN A 294 -37.83 8.35 -12.65
CA GLN A 294 -37.09 9.59 -12.89
C GLN A 294 -37.92 10.84 -12.56
N LEU A 295 -39.22 10.85 -12.85
CA LEU A 295 -40.14 11.92 -12.43
C LEU A 295 -40.13 12.11 -10.91
N ASN A 296 -40.19 11.02 -10.15
CA ASN A 296 -40.17 11.06 -8.69
C ASN A 296 -38.81 11.53 -8.15
N ILE A 297 -37.70 11.09 -8.75
CA ILE A 297 -36.36 11.55 -8.37
C ILE A 297 -36.23 13.06 -8.57
N VAL A 298 -36.66 13.59 -9.73
CA VAL A 298 -36.63 15.03 -10.02
C VAL A 298 -37.53 15.80 -9.05
N ALA A 299 -38.74 15.33 -8.80
CA ALA A 299 -39.67 16.00 -7.88
C ALA A 299 -39.15 16.05 -6.43
N ASN A 300 -38.55 14.96 -5.94
CA ASN A 300 -37.92 14.93 -4.62
C ASN A 300 -36.74 15.91 -4.54
N PHE A 301 -35.93 16.00 -5.61
CA PHE A 301 -34.82 16.95 -5.68
C PHE A 301 -35.32 18.40 -5.69
N GLU A 302 -36.35 18.70 -6.47
CA GLU A 302 -37.01 20.02 -6.52
C GLU A 302 -37.51 20.44 -5.13
N GLN A 303 -38.16 19.53 -4.42
CA GLN A 303 -38.64 19.76 -3.05
C GLN A 303 -37.50 19.97 -2.05
N GLN A 304 -36.45 19.15 -2.09
CA GLN A 304 -35.32 19.22 -1.17
C GLN A 304 -34.51 20.52 -1.34
N HIS A 305 -34.48 21.08 -2.56
CA HIS A 305 -33.69 22.25 -2.91
C HIS A 305 -34.51 23.53 -3.14
N ASN A 306 -35.79 23.54 -2.78
CA ASN A 306 -36.72 24.68 -2.92
C ASN A 306 -36.81 25.25 -4.35
N ILE A 307 -36.81 24.36 -5.34
CA ILE A 307 -36.99 24.75 -6.75
C ILE A 307 -38.49 24.84 -7.02
N ILE A 308 -38.97 26.06 -7.29
CA ILE A 308 -40.41 26.34 -7.44
C ILE A 308 -40.92 25.89 -8.81
N ASP A 309 -40.18 26.21 -9.87
CA ASP A 309 -40.54 25.87 -11.25
C ASP A 309 -39.49 24.95 -11.86
N ARG A 310 -39.95 23.86 -12.49
CA ARG A 310 -39.06 22.92 -13.19
C ARG A 310 -38.30 23.65 -14.30
N TRP A 311 -36.98 23.52 -14.30
CA TRP A 311 -36.17 24.16 -15.35
C TRP A 311 -36.41 23.47 -16.70
N THR A 312 -36.62 24.29 -17.73
CA THR A 312 -36.72 23.83 -19.11
C THR A 312 -35.49 24.26 -19.90
N PRO A 313 -35.23 23.67 -21.09
CA PRO A 313 -34.12 24.08 -21.96
C PRO A 313 -34.11 25.56 -22.38
N LEU A 314 -35.21 26.28 -22.13
CA LEU A 314 -35.38 27.71 -22.42
C LEU A 314 -35.01 28.61 -21.23
N HIS A 315 -34.90 28.07 -20.01
CA HIS A 315 -34.60 28.85 -18.82
C HIS A 315 -33.13 29.27 -18.82
N ARG A 316 -32.86 30.51 -18.40
CA ARG A 316 -31.49 31.06 -18.35
C ARG A 316 -30.62 30.27 -17.37
N GLU A 317 -31.22 29.84 -16.26
CA GLU A 317 -30.59 29.02 -15.23
C GLU A 317 -30.17 27.67 -15.79
N TYR A 318 -31.03 27.03 -16.60
CA TYR A 318 -30.71 25.78 -17.28
C TYR A 318 -29.58 25.96 -18.29
N ILE A 319 -29.66 26.99 -19.14
CA ILE A 319 -28.63 27.26 -20.16
C ILE A 319 -27.27 27.50 -19.51
N ASN A 320 -27.22 28.37 -18.50
CA ASN A 320 -25.99 28.68 -17.77
C ASN A 320 -25.45 27.45 -17.06
N ALA A 321 -26.30 26.67 -16.38
CA ALA A 321 -25.88 25.46 -15.68
C ALA A 321 -25.45 24.36 -16.66
N HIS A 322 -26.10 24.22 -17.82
CA HIS A 322 -25.74 23.24 -18.84
C HIS A 322 -24.44 23.59 -19.57
N GLU A 323 -24.21 24.87 -19.90
CA GLU A 323 -22.91 25.34 -20.41
C GLU A 323 -21.81 25.19 -19.35
N TYR A 324 -22.10 25.56 -18.10
CA TYR A 324 -21.21 25.33 -16.97
C TYR A 324 -20.87 23.85 -16.82
N THR A 325 -21.85 22.94 -16.87
CA THR A 325 -21.62 21.49 -16.78
C THR A 325 -20.72 20.98 -17.90
N LYS A 326 -20.94 21.40 -19.15
CA LYS A 326 -20.08 20.99 -20.28
C LYS A 326 -18.64 21.47 -20.13
N HIS A 327 -18.46 22.70 -19.68
CA HIS A 327 -17.13 23.26 -19.44
C HIS A 327 -16.46 22.62 -18.22
N HIS A 328 -17.23 22.36 -17.16
CA HIS A 328 -16.78 21.76 -15.93
C HIS A 328 -16.39 20.29 -16.09
N VAL A 329 -17.17 19.50 -16.84
CA VAL A 329 -16.82 18.11 -17.19
C VAL A 329 -15.52 18.05 -17.98
N PHE A 330 -15.30 18.99 -18.91
CA PHE A 330 -14.03 19.09 -19.62
C PHE A 330 -12.88 19.46 -18.69
N ILE A 331 -13.05 20.46 -17.83
CA ILE A 331 -12.01 20.88 -16.90
C ILE A 331 -11.66 19.76 -15.91
N ARG A 332 -12.65 19.05 -15.37
CA ARG A 332 -12.38 17.88 -14.51
C ARG A 332 -11.60 16.80 -15.24
N THR A 333 -11.90 16.57 -16.52
CA THR A 333 -11.16 15.59 -17.33
C THR A 333 -9.71 16.05 -17.55
N VAL A 334 -9.49 17.36 -17.69
CA VAL A 334 -8.15 17.96 -17.74
C VAL A 334 -7.43 17.80 -16.40
N GLU A 335 -8.05 18.16 -15.28
CA GLU A 335 -7.48 18.05 -13.93
C GLU A 335 -7.13 16.59 -13.55
N GLU A 336 -7.99 15.64 -13.94
CA GLU A 336 -7.72 14.20 -13.76
C GLU A 336 -6.49 13.76 -14.59
N LEU A 337 -6.44 14.14 -15.87
CA LEU A 337 -5.31 13.83 -16.75
C LEU A 337 -4.01 14.48 -16.24
N GLU A 338 -4.06 15.74 -15.83
CA GLU A 338 -2.95 16.47 -15.21
C GLU A 338 -2.47 15.77 -13.94
N GLY A 339 -3.39 15.44 -13.02
CA GLY A 339 -3.08 14.72 -11.79
C GLY A 339 -2.38 13.38 -12.05
N LEU A 340 -2.88 12.59 -13.03
CA LEU A 340 -2.29 11.30 -13.40
C LEU A 340 -0.89 11.45 -14.00
N VAL A 341 -0.65 12.49 -14.79
CA VAL A 341 0.66 12.69 -15.42
C VAL A 341 1.68 13.28 -14.44
N VAL A 342 1.27 14.23 -13.59
CA VAL A 342 2.09 14.73 -12.48
C VAL A 342 2.50 13.57 -11.57
N GLN A 343 1.55 12.70 -11.23
CA GLN A 343 1.81 11.47 -10.51
C GLN A 343 2.80 10.55 -11.25
N ARG A 344 2.69 10.41 -12.57
CA ARG A 344 3.58 9.59 -13.41
C ARG A 344 5.01 10.12 -13.45
N MET A 345 5.16 11.43 -13.58
CA MET A 345 6.44 12.14 -13.53
C MET A 345 7.17 11.83 -12.21
N PHE A 346 6.45 11.84 -11.08
CA PHE A 346 7.06 11.48 -9.79
C PHE A 346 7.52 10.03 -9.72
N GLU A 347 6.78 9.09 -10.30
CA GLU A 347 7.25 7.70 -10.37
C GLU A 347 8.49 7.56 -11.25
N LEU A 348 8.55 8.27 -12.38
CA LEU A 348 9.70 8.23 -13.29
C LEU A 348 10.96 8.82 -12.64
N SER A 349 10.84 9.95 -11.94
CA SER A 349 11.96 10.53 -11.18
C SER A 349 12.55 9.54 -10.17
N LYS A 350 11.71 8.66 -9.61
CA LYS A 350 12.12 7.63 -8.67
C LYS A 350 12.64 6.36 -9.34
N ALA A 351 12.15 6.02 -10.53
CA ALA A 351 12.70 4.91 -11.32
C ALA A 351 14.14 5.19 -11.77
N ASN A 352 14.46 6.47 -11.96
CA ASN A 352 15.81 6.94 -12.31
C ASN A 352 16.76 7.05 -11.11
N LEU A 353 16.32 6.74 -9.88
CA LEU A 353 17.20 6.64 -8.73
C LEU A 353 18.10 5.41 -8.89
N ALA A 354 19.39 5.65 -9.17
CA ALA A 354 20.40 4.62 -9.19
C ALA A 354 20.41 3.86 -7.86
N LYS A 355 20.44 2.52 -7.92
CA LYS A 355 20.42 1.57 -6.79
C LYS A 355 19.08 1.33 -6.06
N THR A 356 17.93 1.45 -6.72
CA THR A 356 16.71 0.79 -6.22
C THR A 356 16.85 -0.73 -6.31
N GLY A 357 16.66 -1.48 -5.22
CA GLY A 357 16.71 -2.95 -5.23
C GLY A 357 15.77 -3.59 -6.25
N TYR A 358 16.07 -4.79 -6.75
CA TYR A 358 15.31 -5.43 -7.84
C TYR A 358 13.80 -5.48 -7.56
N LYS A 359 13.40 -5.81 -6.33
CA LYS A 359 12.00 -5.81 -5.90
C LYS A 359 11.38 -4.41 -5.99
N MET A 360 12.05 -3.38 -5.49
CA MET A 360 11.57 -1.99 -5.58
C MET A 360 11.39 -1.55 -7.05
N ARG A 361 12.36 -1.86 -7.91
CA ARG A 361 12.26 -1.58 -9.36
C ARG A 361 11.05 -2.26 -9.99
N LYS A 362 10.77 -3.51 -9.62
CA LYS A 362 9.59 -4.24 -10.10
C LYS A 362 8.28 -3.58 -9.64
N HIS A 363 8.20 -3.14 -8.39
CA HIS A 363 7.02 -2.43 -7.87
C HIS A 363 6.82 -1.07 -8.52
N ILE A 364 7.89 -0.27 -8.64
CA ILE A 364 7.86 1.01 -9.37
C ILE A 364 7.43 0.77 -10.81
N SER A 365 8.02 -0.21 -11.52
CA SER A 365 7.62 -0.56 -12.89
C SER A 365 6.15 -0.96 -13.01
N LYS A 366 5.61 -1.73 -12.05
CA LYS A 366 4.19 -2.10 -12.04
C LYS A 366 3.28 -0.88 -11.82
N ALA A 367 3.66 0.02 -10.91
CA ALA A 367 2.93 1.27 -10.66
C ALA A 367 2.93 2.17 -11.91
N ILE A 368 4.10 2.32 -12.53
CA ILE A 368 4.34 2.99 -13.81
C ILE A 368 3.42 2.44 -14.92
N SER A 369 3.34 1.12 -15.07
CA SER A 369 2.49 0.47 -16.09
C SER A 369 1.00 0.70 -15.83
N ARG A 370 0.56 0.57 -14.58
CA ARG A 370 -0.83 0.87 -14.17
C ARG A 370 -1.19 2.33 -14.46
N ARG A 371 -0.30 3.26 -14.11
CA ARG A 371 -0.53 4.69 -14.33
C ARG A 371 -0.54 5.07 -15.80
N SER A 372 0.32 4.42 -16.60
CA SER A 372 0.30 4.57 -18.06
C SER A 372 -1.04 4.15 -18.67
N ALA A 373 -1.66 3.07 -18.17
CA ALA A 373 -3.01 2.67 -18.59
C ALA A 373 -4.09 3.68 -18.18
N ALA A 374 -4.03 4.21 -16.94
CA ALA A 374 -4.94 5.25 -16.48
C ALA A 374 -4.82 6.54 -17.31
N ILE A 375 -3.61 6.96 -17.65
CA ILE A 375 -3.35 8.12 -18.52
C ILE A 375 -3.99 7.92 -19.89
N ARG A 376 -3.87 6.74 -20.52
CA ARG A 376 -4.53 6.47 -21.81
C ARG A 376 -6.05 6.62 -21.71
N ALA A 377 -6.67 6.07 -20.67
CA ALA A 377 -8.10 6.17 -20.47
C ALA A 377 -8.57 7.62 -20.23
N ALA A 378 -7.82 8.40 -19.44
CA ALA A 378 -8.11 9.82 -19.22
C ALA A 378 -7.90 10.66 -20.49
N LEU A 379 -6.84 10.35 -21.26
CA LEU A 379 -6.54 11.00 -22.54
C LEU A 379 -7.63 10.76 -23.59
N GLU A 380 -8.18 9.55 -23.66
CA GLU A 380 -9.33 9.24 -24.52
C GLU A 380 -10.55 10.08 -24.16
N ARG A 381 -10.85 10.24 -22.86
CA ARG A 381 -11.92 11.12 -22.39
C ARG A 381 -11.66 12.57 -22.76
N TYR A 382 -10.45 13.07 -22.55
CA TYR A 382 -10.03 14.42 -22.95
C TYR A 382 -10.24 14.63 -24.46
N ASN A 383 -9.71 13.73 -25.30
CA ASN A 383 -9.77 13.83 -26.75
C ASN A 383 -11.20 13.75 -27.31
N LYS A 384 -12.14 13.16 -26.58
CA LYS A 384 -13.58 13.16 -26.91
C LYS A 384 -14.25 14.50 -26.60
N LEU A 385 -13.80 15.20 -25.57
CA LEU A 385 -14.39 16.46 -25.09
C LEU A 385 -13.72 17.71 -25.67
N ALA A 386 -12.42 17.68 -25.93
CA ALA A 386 -11.62 18.81 -26.41
C ALA A 386 -12.18 19.50 -27.68
N PRO A 387 -12.63 18.77 -28.74
CA PRO A 387 -13.20 19.40 -29.93
C PRO A 387 -14.56 20.06 -29.69
N ARG A 388 -15.23 19.75 -28.58
CA ARG A 388 -16.58 20.24 -28.24
C ARG A 388 -16.56 21.53 -27.42
N GLN A 389 -15.39 21.97 -26.98
CA GLN A 389 -15.21 23.20 -26.21
C GLN A 389 -15.25 24.45 -27.08
N ARG A 390 -15.42 25.61 -26.45
CA ARG A 390 -15.37 26.92 -27.10
C ARG A 390 -14.34 27.80 -26.36
N PRO A 391 -13.18 28.10 -26.97
CA PRO A 391 -12.72 27.62 -28.29
C PRO A 391 -12.42 26.11 -28.31
N PRO A 392 -12.44 25.45 -29.49
CA PRO A 392 -12.07 24.04 -29.60
C PRO A 392 -10.61 23.82 -29.19
N HIS A 393 -10.36 22.84 -28.33
CA HIS A 393 -9.00 22.46 -27.92
C HIS A 393 -8.44 21.37 -28.85
N PRO A 394 -7.12 21.37 -29.11
CA PRO A 394 -6.48 20.32 -29.88
C PRO A 394 -6.53 18.99 -29.13
N LYS A 395 -6.60 17.90 -29.91
CA LYS A 395 -6.37 16.55 -29.39
C LYS A 395 -4.89 16.38 -29.08
N LEU A 396 -4.60 15.62 -28.03
CA LEU A 396 -3.24 15.31 -27.60
C LEU A 396 -2.92 13.86 -27.94
N ASP A 397 -1.69 13.61 -28.39
CA ASP A 397 -1.19 12.26 -28.56
C ASP A 397 -0.57 11.71 -27.27
N TYR A 398 -0.63 10.39 -27.08
CA TYR A 398 -0.02 9.76 -25.91
C TYR A 398 1.49 9.98 -25.85
N ALA A 399 2.20 9.98 -26.99
CA ALA A 399 3.64 10.23 -26.99
C ALA A 399 3.96 11.68 -26.57
N GLU A 400 3.12 12.64 -26.95
CA GLU A 400 3.23 14.03 -26.48
C GLU A 400 3.02 14.10 -24.96
N VAL A 401 1.96 13.48 -24.45
CA VAL A 401 1.66 13.45 -23.00
C VAL A 401 2.79 12.82 -22.18
N ILE A 402 3.40 11.74 -22.67
CA ILE A 402 4.54 11.11 -22.01
C ILE A 402 5.83 11.92 -22.18
N GLY A 403 6.06 12.55 -23.35
CA GLY A 403 7.17 13.46 -23.56
C GLY A 403 7.18 14.61 -22.56
N TYR A 404 6.00 15.14 -22.22
CA TYR A 404 5.84 16.16 -21.19
C TYR A 404 6.20 15.69 -19.77
N SER A 405 6.04 14.41 -19.46
CA SER A 405 6.44 13.84 -18.16
C SER A 405 7.95 13.67 -18.01
N LEU A 406 8.70 13.63 -19.12
CA LEU A 406 10.16 13.50 -19.15
C LEU A 406 10.88 14.85 -19.06
N LEU A 407 10.27 15.91 -19.61
CA LEU A 407 10.90 17.24 -19.68
C LEU A 407 10.57 18.15 -18.50
N GLY A 408 9.65 17.76 -17.61
CA GLY A 408 9.09 18.68 -16.60
C GLY A 408 8.30 19.86 -17.21
N GLU A 409 8.25 19.94 -18.55
CA GLU A 409 7.58 20.96 -19.33
C GLU A 409 6.22 20.43 -19.78
N PHE A 410 5.24 20.52 -18.88
CA PHE A 410 3.86 20.24 -19.21
C PHE A 410 3.21 21.49 -19.82
N SER A 411 3.25 21.64 -21.15
CA SER A 411 2.56 22.74 -21.85
C SER A 411 1.04 22.72 -21.65
N LEU A 412 0.46 21.58 -21.24
CA LEU A 412 -0.93 21.48 -20.79
C LEU A 412 -1.17 22.18 -19.43
N LEU A 413 -0.21 22.09 -18.49
CA LEU A 413 -0.32 22.71 -17.16
C LEU A 413 -0.19 24.23 -17.21
N LYS A 414 0.36 24.80 -18.29
CA LYS A 414 0.29 26.26 -18.55
C LYS A 414 -1.15 26.76 -18.67
N HIS A 415 -2.09 25.85 -18.95
CA HIS A 415 -3.52 26.11 -19.01
C HIS A 415 -4.28 25.46 -17.83
N SER A 416 -3.57 24.82 -16.89
CA SER A 416 -4.18 24.37 -15.63
C SER A 416 -4.70 25.60 -14.89
N ARG A 417 -5.85 25.47 -14.21
CA ARG A 417 -6.43 26.55 -13.39
C ARG A 417 -5.49 27.09 -12.30
N TYR A 418 -4.37 26.41 -12.04
CA TYR A 418 -3.54 26.58 -10.85
C TYR A 418 -2.08 26.89 -11.13
N GLU A 419 -1.69 27.06 -12.40
CA GLU A 419 -0.33 27.41 -12.82
C GLU A 419 0.72 26.52 -12.12
N VAL A 420 0.46 25.21 -12.10
CA VAL A 420 1.14 24.25 -11.23
C VAL A 420 2.66 24.24 -11.45
N LEU A 421 3.12 24.45 -12.69
CA LEU A 421 4.55 24.47 -13.02
C LEU A 421 5.29 25.66 -12.43
N GLU A 422 4.58 26.73 -12.05
CA GLU A 422 5.14 27.90 -11.40
C GLU A 422 5.16 27.76 -9.88
N LYS A 423 4.49 26.73 -9.34
CA LYS A 423 4.47 26.48 -7.90
C LYS A 423 5.83 26.00 -7.41
N PRO A 424 6.37 26.56 -6.30
CA PRO A 424 7.66 26.14 -5.75
C PRO A 424 7.75 24.65 -5.44
N TRP A 425 6.66 24.02 -5.00
CA TRP A 425 6.60 22.58 -4.72
C TRP A 425 6.65 21.72 -5.99
N ALA A 426 6.45 22.30 -7.17
CA ALA A 426 6.50 21.62 -8.46
C ALA A 426 7.91 21.51 -9.06
N LEU A 427 8.84 22.35 -8.60
CA LEU A 427 10.21 22.41 -9.12
C LEU A 427 11.07 21.23 -8.61
N PRO A 428 11.83 20.53 -9.48
CA PRO A 428 12.65 19.38 -9.08
C PRO A 428 13.64 19.66 -7.93
N ASP A 429 14.44 20.73 -8.05
CA ASP A 429 15.42 21.09 -7.01
C ASP A 429 14.76 21.34 -5.65
N ASN A 430 13.62 22.04 -5.66
CA ASN A 430 12.89 22.39 -4.44
C ASN A 430 12.35 21.13 -3.75
N ARG A 431 11.92 20.12 -4.54
CA ARG A 431 11.50 18.83 -4.00
C ARG A 431 12.64 18.03 -3.41
N GLU A 432 13.78 18.00 -4.07
CA GLU A 432 14.96 17.32 -3.54
C GLU A 432 15.34 17.90 -2.17
N MET A 433 15.34 19.23 -2.07
CA MET A 433 15.66 19.93 -0.82
C MET A 433 14.57 19.73 0.25
N MET A 434 13.28 19.73 -0.13
CA MET A 434 12.19 19.38 0.78
C MET A 434 12.36 17.95 1.32
N MET A 435 12.73 16.98 0.48
CA MET A 435 12.99 15.61 0.92
C MET A 435 14.17 15.54 1.89
N LYS A 436 15.26 16.25 1.59
CA LYS A 436 16.42 16.34 2.50
C LYS A 436 16.05 17.00 3.83
N TYR A 437 15.22 18.03 3.81
CA TYR A 437 14.67 18.67 5.03
C TYR A 437 13.92 17.66 5.90
N TYR A 438 12.92 16.95 5.34
CA TYR A 438 12.17 15.95 6.12
C TYR A 438 13.06 14.81 6.60
N LYS A 439 14.04 14.38 5.80
CA LYS A 439 14.97 13.32 6.16
C LYS A 439 15.92 13.72 7.29
N LEU A 440 16.34 14.99 7.30
CA LEU A 440 17.10 15.57 8.41
C LEU A 440 16.27 15.54 9.71
N GLN A 441 15.01 15.99 9.66
CA GLN A 441 14.10 15.95 10.81
C GLN A 441 13.91 14.51 11.33
N ARG A 442 13.65 13.55 10.43
CA ARG A 442 13.52 12.13 10.76
C ARG A 442 14.81 11.53 11.32
N SER A 443 15.98 11.91 10.82
CA SER A 443 17.26 11.42 11.35
C SER A 443 17.57 11.96 12.74
N GLN A 444 17.14 13.18 13.06
CA GLN A 444 17.25 13.73 14.42
C GLN A 444 16.35 12.96 15.41
N GLU A 445 15.12 12.63 15.01
CA GLU A 445 14.24 11.75 15.78
C GLU A 445 14.86 10.35 15.98
N GLU A 446 15.47 9.81 14.93
CA GLU A 446 16.12 8.50 14.95
C GLU A 446 17.28 8.45 15.96
N ILE A 447 18.11 9.49 16.06
CA ILE A 447 19.18 9.54 17.08
C ILE A 447 18.62 9.47 18.50
N THR A 448 17.55 10.23 18.79
CA THR A 448 16.90 10.16 20.11
C THR A 448 16.37 8.75 20.40
N ARG A 449 15.75 8.11 19.40
CA ARG A 449 15.24 6.74 19.52
C ARG A 449 16.36 5.71 19.72
N LEU A 450 17.43 5.81 18.92
CA LEU A 450 18.58 4.91 19.01
C LEU A 450 19.31 5.06 20.34
N ASN A 451 19.47 6.27 20.86
CA ASN A 451 20.07 6.49 22.19
C ASN A 451 19.32 5.72 23.29
N MET A 452 17.98 5.73 23.26
CA MET A 452 17.16 4.96 24.19
C MET A 452 17.33 3.45 23.99
N LYS A 453 17.35 2.97 22.73
CA LYS A 453 17.53 1.54 22.42
C LYS A 453 18.90 1.03 22.84
N VAL A 454 19.97 1.79 22.56
CA VAL A 454 21.35 1.45 22.95
C VAL A 454 21.49 1.41 24.47
N ALA A 455 20.91 2.38 25.19
CA ALA A 455 20.91 2.36 26.65
C ALA A 455 20.18 1.12 27.20
N ALA A 456 18.98 0.83 26.69
CA ALA A 456 18.20 -0.35 27.09
C ALA A 456 18.93 -1.67 26.81
N GLN A 457 19.63 -1.77 25.67
CA GLN A 457 20.45 -2.94 25.35
C GLN A 457 21.65 -3.06 26.30
N GLY A 458 22.33 -1.96 26.58
CA GLY A 458 23.42 -1.93 27.56
C GLY A 458 22.99 -2.42 28.96
N PHE A 459 21.77 -2.08 29.40
CA PHE A 459 21.20 -2.59 30.66
C PHE A 459 20.86 -4.09 30.61
N ARG A 460 20.43 -4.62 29.46
CA ARG A 460 20.16 -6.06 29.29
C ARG A 460 21.46 -6.87 29.30
N ASP A 461 22.50 -6.36 28.65
CA ASP A 461 23.81 -7.02 28.55
C ASP A 461 24.61 -6.93 29.86
N SER A 462 24.36 -5.91 30.70
CA SER A 462 24.96 -5.77 32.04
C SER A 462 24.33 -6.70 33.09
N GLY A 463 23.99 -7.92 32.71
CA GLY A 463 23.03 -8.81 33.36
C GLY A 463 22.99 -8.83 34.90
N SER A 464 21.75 -8.99 35.39
CA SER A 464 21.45 -9.57 36.70
C SER A 464 22.29 -10.84 36.92
N SER A 465 22.91 -10.93 38.09
CA SER A 465 23.84 -11.95 38.59
C SER A 465 23.32 -13.41 38.59
N GLU A 466 22.11 -13.68 38.09
CA GLU A 466 21.41 -14.95 38.29
C GLU A 466 21.43 -15.87 37.04
N LEU A 467 21.70 -15.35 35.83
CA LEU A 467 21.77 -16.15 34.59
C LEU A 467 23.16 -16.74 34.30
N ALA A 468 24.22 -16.20 34.91
CA ALA A 468 25.58 -16.68 34.74
C ALA A 468 25.78 -18.11 35.30
N SER A 469 25.05 -18.47 36.37
CA SER A 469 25.11 -19.79 37.01
C SER A 469 24.70 -20.93 36.07
N GLU A 470 23.66 -20.74 35.26
CA GLU A 470 23.13 -21.81 34.40
C GLU A 470 24.00 -22.03 33.16
N MET A 471 24.57 -20.95 32.62
CA MET A 471 25.53 -21.02 31.51
C MET A 471 26.87 -21.64 31.94
N GLU A 472 27.34 -21.34 33.16
CA GLU A 472 28.50 -22.02 33.75
C GLU A 472 28.25 -23.51 33.97
N SER A 473 27.03 -23.88 34.42
CA SER A 473 26.62 -25.28 34.62
C SER A 473 26.61 -26.08 33.30
N MET A 474 26.01 -25.52 32.24
CA MET A 474 25.97 -26.16 30.91
C MET A 474 27.36 -26.29 30.27
N TYR A 475 28.22 -25.29 30.43
CA TYR A 475 29.60 -25.35 29.95
C TYR A 475 30.41 -26.42 30.71
N ALA A 476 30.27 -26.49 32.04
CA ALA A 476 30.93 -27.50 32.86
C ALA A 476 30.49 -28.93 32.53
N GLU A 477 29.22 -29.14 32.16
CA GLU A 477 28.73 -30.45 31.72
C GLU A 477 29.36 -30.89 30.39
N ARG A 478 29.49 -29.97 29.43
CA ARG A 478 30.06 -30.26 28.11
C ARG A 478 31.56 -30.55 28.16
N VAL A 479 32.30 -29.89 29.04
CA VAL A 479 33.72 -30.19 29.30
C VAL A 479 33.90 -31.60 29.86
N ARG A 480 33.09 -32.02 30.85
CA ARG A 480 33.17 -33.38 31.43
C ARG A 480 32.93 -34.48 30.40
N VAL A 481 31.99 -34.27 29.48
CA VAL A 481 31.70 -35.21 28.39
C VAL A 481 32.87 -35.29 27.41
N ASN A 482 33.45 -34.14 27.04
CA ASN A 482 34.63 -34.10 26.16
C ASN A 482 35.85 -34.77 26.79
N ASP A 483 36.11 -34.59 28.09
CA ASP A 483 37.21 -35.26 28.79
C ASP A 483 37.05 -36.79 28.78
N PHE A 484 35.83 -37.28 28.96
CA PHE A 484 35.53 -38.71 28.83
C PHE A 484 35.80 -39.23 27.42
N HIS A 485 35.42 -38.46 26.39
CA HIS A 485 35.71 -38.82 25.00
C HIS A 485 37.22 -38.85 24.72
N HIS A 486 37.99 -37.87 25.17
CA HIS A 486 39.45 -37.85 25.02
C HIS A 486 40.11 -39.06 25.69
N ALA A 487 39.69 -39.41 26.91
CA ALA A 487 40.22 -40.58 27.62
C ALA A 487 39.92 -41.92 26.94
N GLN A 488 38.76 -42.05 26.28
CA GLN A 488 38.41 -43.25 25.50
C GLN A 488 39.16 -43.30 24.16
N LEU A 489 39.30 -42.16 23.48
CA LEU A 489 40.05 -42.05 22.23
C LEU A 489 41.54 -42.35 22.45
N GLN A 490 42.12 -41.90 23.57
CA GLN A 490 43.51 -42.20 23.94
C GLN A 490 43.76 -43.71 24.08
N LYS A 491 42.82 -44.44 24.71
CA LYS A 491 42.90 -45.90 24.82
C LYS A 491 42.87 -46.59 23.46
N ILE A 492 42.13 -46.03 22.50
CA ILE A 492 42.07 -46.53 21.12
C ILE A 492 43.39 -46.28 20.40
N TYR A 493 43.99 -45.10 20.59
CA TYR A 493 45.30 -44.77 20.02
C TYR A 493 46.39 -45.73 20.49
N GLU A 494 46.34 -46.18 21.74
CA GLU A 494 47.34 -47.07 22.35
C GLU A 494 47.21 -48.55 21.96
N MET A 495 46.17 -48.95 21.19
CA MET A 495 45.97 -50.34 20.79
C MET A 495 46.95 -50.77 19.67
N PRO A 496 47.56 -51.98 19.76
CA PRO A 496 48.41 -52.51 18.70
C PRO A 496 47.58 -52.78 17.43
N GLY A 497 47.80 -51.97 16.39
CA GLY A 497 47.10 -52.08 15.10
C GLY A 497 46.33 -50.83 14.68
N TYR A 498 46.23 -49.81 15.52
CA TYR A 498 45.68 -48.52 15.13
C TYR A 498 46.64 -47.78 14.18
N THR A 499 46.19 -47.51 12.94
CA THR A 499 46.96 -46.87 11.86
C THR A 499 46.45 -45.47 11.48
N GLY A 500 45.49 -44.93 12.24
CA GLY A 500 44.91 -43.60 12.01
C GLY A 500 45.76 -42.46 12.56
N CYS A 501 45.45 -41.23 12.14
CA CYS A 501 46.14 -40.03 12.60
C CYS A 501 45.77 -39.70 14.05
N ARG A 502 46.78 -39.38 14.87
CA ARG A 502 46.60 -38.93 16.26
C ARG A 502 46.59 -37.40 16.31
N PRO A 503 45.66 -36.75 17.04
CA PRO A 503 45.68 -35.31 17.22
C PRO A 503 46.98 -34.87 17.90
N ILE A 504 47.66 -33.87 17.32
CA ILE A 504 48.86 -33.27 17.91
C ILE A 504 48.38 -32.15 18.83
N GLY A 505 48.35 -32.43 20.14
CA GLY A 505 47.91 -31.41 21.10
C GLY A 505 47.49 -31.95 22.46
N ASP A 506 48.25 -32.88 23.02
CA ASP A 506 48.32 -33.07 24.47
C ASP A 506 49.63 -33.78 24.80
N GLN A 507 50.69 -32.98 24.92
CA GLN A 507 51.84 -33.37 25.72
C GLN A 507 52.14 -32.27 26.74
N PRO A 508 52.59 -32.66 27.96
CA PRO A 508 52.61 -31.77 29.10
C PRO A 508 53.54 -30.60 28.81
N ARG A 509 53.13 -29.39 29.23
CA ARG A 509 53.98 -28.20 29.19
C ARG A 509 55.38 -28.54 29.69
N VAL A 510 56.40 -28.32 28.85
CA VAL A 510 57.58 -27.46 29.10
C VAL A 510 58.55 -27.45 27.91
N THR A 511 58.72 -26.23 27.37
CA THR A 511 59.87 -25.57 26.71
C THR A 511 60.60 -26.17 25.50
N GLY A 512 60.71 -25.35 24.44
CA GLY A 512 62.02 -25.07 23.82
C GLY A 512 62.07 -25.02 22.29
N ASP A 513 62.08 -23.79 21.77
CA ASP A 513 62.84 -23.31 20.60
C ASP A 513 62.29 -23.47 19.17
N GLY A 514 62.33 -22.34 18.42
CA GLY A 514 62.73 -22.33 17.01
C GLY A 514 61.68 -22.23 15.87
N THR A 515 61.38 -20.98 15.46
CA THR A 515 61.41 -20.44 14.06
C THR A 515 60.50 -20.96 12.92
N GLY A 516 59.67 -20.03 12.39
CA GLY A 516 59.34 -19.74 10.96
C GLY A 516 58.56 -20.78 10.14
N ASP A 517 57.73 -20.48 9.15
CA ASP A 517 57.13 -19.28 8.55
C ASP A 517 55.91 -19.79 7.73
N GLU A 518 54.92 -18.89 7.53
CA GLU A 518 54.04 -18.67 6.36
C GLU A 518 53.37 -19.85 5.60
N ASP A 519 52.04 -19.78 5.45
CA ASP A 519 51.38 -19.82 4.13
C ASP A 519 49.92 -19.32 4.25
N GLU A 520 49.61 -18.31 3.43
CA GLU A 520 48.29 -17.73 3.15
C GLU A 520 47.51 -18.64 2.21
N GLU A 521 46.20 -18.83 2.44
CA GLU A 521 45.24 -19.14 1.37
C GLU A 521 43.96 -18.31 1.58
N ASP A 522 43.82 -17.32 0.71
CA ASP A 522 42.59 -16.56 0.44
C ASP A 522 41.50 -17.49 -0.10
N GLY A 523 40.31 -17.40 0.50
CA GLY A 523 39.08 -17.99 0.01
C GLY A 523 37.98 -16.95 -0.01
N ASP A 524 37.84 -16.26 -1.14
CA ASP A 524 36.68 -15.47 -1.51
C ASP A 524 35.45 -16.39 -1.65
N ASP A 525 34.49 -16.29 -0.73
CA ASP A 525 33.12 -16.78 -0.93
C ASP A 525 32.17 -15.57 -0.92
N ASP A 526 31.86 -15.11 -2.13
CA ASP A 526 30.75 -14.23 -2.46
C ASP A 526 29.41 -14.98 -2.30
N ASP A 527 28.74 -14.79 -1.16
CA ASP A 527 27.30 -15.04 -1.03
C ASP A 527 26.60 -13.74 -0.55
N ASP A 528 26.31 -12.88 -1.53
CA ASP A 528 25.53 -11.65 -1.39
C ASP A 528 24.03 -11.96 -1.47
N ASP A 529 23.39 -12.26 -0.34
CA ASP A 529 21.93 -12.19 -0.22
C ASP A 529 21.51 -11.75 1.20
N GLY A 530 21.62 -10.45 1.46
CA GLY A 530 21.18 -9.89 2.74
C GLY A 530 21.32 -8.38 2.92
N LYS A 531 21.54 -7.60 1.85
CA LYS A 531 21.65 -6.13 2.00
C LYS A 531 20.29 -5.51 2.28
N ALA A 532 20.05 -5.20 3.54
CA ALA A 532 19.04 -4.25 3.98
C ALA A 532 19.19 -2.95 3.18
N PHE A 533 18.12 -2.51 2.51
CA PHE A 533 18.10 -1.23 1.82
C PHE A 533 17.81 -0.13 2.84
N HIS A 534 18.86 0.53 3.31
CA HIS A 534 18.70 1.64 4.23
C HIS A 534 18.35 2.94 3.49
N LEU A 535 17.43 3.73 4.04
CA LEU A 535 16.90 4.96 3.45
C LEU A 535 17.99 5.96 3.00
N GLY A 536 19.17 5.96 3.62
CA GLY A 536 20.32 6.81 3.28
C GLY A 536 21.11 6.45 2.01
N ASP A 537 21.02 5.22 1.49
CA ASP A 537 21.97 4.72 0.48
C ASP A 537 21.64 5.13 -0.98
N THR A 538 20.64 6.00 -1.17
CA THR A 538 20.08 6.38 -2.49
C THR A 538 20.59 7.70 -3.06
N LEU A 539 21.42 8.48 -2.35
CA LEU A 539 21.77 9.85 -2.79
C LEU A 539 23.26 10.13 -3.00
N ASP A 540 24.16 9.29 -2.50
CA ASP A 540 25.59 9.47 -2.77
C ASP A 540 25.96 8.79 -4.10
N ARG A 541 25.80 9.54 -5.20
CA ARG A 541 26.65 9.55 -6.42
C ARG A 541 25.82 9.87 -7.68
N VAL A 542 25.82 11.15 -8.07
CA VAL A 542 25.50 11.61 -9.43
C VAL A 542 26.81 11.69 -10.21
N PRO A 543 26.96 11.02 -11.38
CA PRO A 543 27.95 11.43 -12.36
C PRO A 543 27.44 12.73 -13.00
N LEU A 544 28.21 13.81 -12.88
CA LEU A 544 28.04 15.02 -13.68
C LEU A 544 28.18 14.66 -15.16
N TYR A 545 27.08 14.62 -15.91
CA TYR A 545 27.02 14.98 -17.34
C TYR A 545 25.61 15.40 -17.75
#